data_AF-A0A6P5IR51-F1
#
_entry.id   AF-A0A6P5IR51-F1
#
_cell.length_a   1.000
_cell.length_b   1.000
_cell.length_c   1.000
_cell.angle_alpha   90.00
_cell.angle_beta   90.00
_cell.angle_gamma   90.00
#
_symmetry.space_group_name_H-M   'P 1'
#
loop_
_entity.id
_entity.type
_entity.pdbx_description
1 polymer ?
#
loop_
_entity_poly.entity_id
_entity_poly.type
_entity_poly.pdbx_seq_one_letter_code
_entity_poly.pdbx_strand_id
1 'polypeptide(L)'
;MAFMEKPPAGKVLLDDTAPLSAGIEASQSLHSHTEYIIRVQRGISIENSWQIVRRYSDFDLLNSSLQISGLSLPLPPKKLIGNMDREFIAERQKGLQNYLNVITTNHILSNCELVKKFLDPSNYSANYTEIALQQVSMFFRSEPKWEVVEPLRDIGWRIRKRYFLMKTKNQPKERLVLSWADLGPDKYLSDKDFQWIIRLLPSCLHPYIYRVTFATASESSALVIRTFNEKGTLKDLIYKAKPKDPFLKKYCNPKKIQGLELQQIKTFGRQILEALKFLHEKGFPYGHLHSSNVMLEGEMCQLLDLENSLLGLPSFYRSYFSQFRKINTLESVDVHCFGHLLYEMTYGRPPDSVPVDAFPPAPSEAVVAVLEALLSQEACKNGMPTVSRLLQMPLFSDVFLTSSEKPQFKIPTKLKEALKIAKESTEKRLIEEQKLIHQHRRLTRAKSHHGSEEERRKRKILARKKSKHSAFESSEDQTAKSSNSNNSAGSGASSPLTSPSSPTPPSTAVEHAPF
;
A
#
# COMPACT_ATOMS: atom_id res chain seq x y z
N MET A 1 -10.91 -25.68 -16.72
CA MET A 1 -11.19 -24.25 -16.44
C MET A 1 -11.80 -24.18 -15.05
N ALA A 2 -11.06 -23.67 -14.07
CA ALA A 2 -11.60 -23.48 -12.72
C ALA A 2 -12.47 -22.21 -12.76
N PHE A 3 -13.78 -22.40 -12.67
CA PHE A 3 -14.71 -21.30 -12.42
C PHE A 3 -14.35 -20.69 -11.06
N MET A 4 -13.80 -19.48 -11.08
CA MET A 4 -13.70 -18.68 -9.88
C MET A 4 -15.12 -18.34 -9.46
N GLU A 5 -15.57 -18.91 -8.34
CA GLU A 5 -16.78 -18.49 -7.66
C GLU A 5 -16.70 -16.97 -7.43
N LYS A 6 -17.72 -16.24 -7.93
CA LYS A 6 -17.89 -14.84 -7.57
C LYS A 6 -18.03 -14.76 -6.05
N PRO A 7 -17.25 -13.92 -5.35
CA PRO A 7 -17.47 -13.72 -3.93
C PRO A 7 -18.90 -13.19 -3.71
N PRO A 8 -19.54 -13.55 -2.57
CA PRO A 8 -20.88 -13.09 -2.24
C PRO A 8 -20.93 -11.56 -2.27
N ALA A 9 -22.12 -11.00 -2.54
CA ALA A 9 -22.37 -9.57 -2.58
C ALA A 9 -22.13 -8.91 -1.21
N GLY A 10 -20.87 -8.63 -0.93
CA GLY A 10 -20.37 -7.82 0.17
C GLY A 10 -19.36 -6.84 -0.41
N LYS A 11 -19.28 -5.63 0.16
CA LYS A 11 -18.31 -4.59 -0.22
C LYS A 11 -16.93 -5.25 -0.39
N VAL A 12 -16.39 -5.25 -1.61
CA VAL A 12 -14.96 -5.56 -1.80
C VAL A 12 -14.20 -4.52 -0.99
N LEU A 13 -13.61 -4.95 0.13
CA LEU A 13 -12.87 -4.07 1.01
C LEU A 13 -11.57 -3.68 0.29
N LEU A 14 -11.48 -2.40 -0.05
CA LEU A 14 -10.43 -1.88 -0.92
C LEU A 14 -9.11 -1.75 -0.16
N ASP A 15 -8.02 -2.24 -0.77
CA ASP A 15 -6.68 -1.94 -0.28
C ASP A 15 -6.22 -0.56 -0.76
N ASP A 16 -6.28 0.41 0.16
CA ASP A 16 -5.87 1.79 -0.11
C ASP A 16 -4.35 1.93 -0.37
N THR A 17 -3.54 0.96 0.07
CA THR A 17 -2.08 0.96 -0.15
C THR A 17 -1.67 0.37 -1.49
N ALA A 18 -2.60 -0.23 -2.24
CA ALA A 18 -2.32 -0.68 -3.59
C ALA A 18 -1.93 0.52 -4.47
N PRO A 19 -0.75 0.49 -5.13
CA PRO A 19 -0.27 1.63 -5.91
C PRO A 19 -1.18 1.87 -7.12
N LEU A 20 -1.41 3.14 -7.43
CA LEU A 20 -2.05 3.55 -8.67
C LEU A 20 -1.00 4.09 -9.62
N SER A 21 -0.95 3.55 -10.83
CA SER A 21 -0.19 4.13 -11.94
C SER A 21 -1.14 4.81 -12.91
N ALA A 22 -0.69 5.89 -13.56
CA ALA A 22 -1.52 6.69 -14.44
C ALA A 22 -0.74 7.12 -15.68
N GLY A 23 -1.31 6.87 -16.87
CA GLY A 23 -0.74 7.25 -18.16
C GLY A 23 -1.77 8.00 -19.01
N ILE A 24 -1.39 9.17 -19.53
CA ILE A 24 -2.21 9.90 -20.50
C ILE A 24 -2.07 9.22 -21.86
N GLU A 25 -3.16 8.62 -22.33
CA GLU A 25 -3.18 7.87 -23.60
C GLU A 25 -3.52 8.77 -24.78
N ALA A 26 -4.38 9.76 -24.56
CA ALA A 26 -4.84 10.68 -25.59
C ALA A 26 -5.31 12.00 -24.98
N SER A 27 -5.48 12.99 -25.84
CA SER A 27 -6.17 14.24 -25.52
C SER A 27 -7.24 14.51 -26.57
N GLN A 28 -8.38 15.05 -26.15
CA GLN A 28 -9.43 15.52 -27.05
C GLN A 28 -9.69 17.01 -26.84
N SER A 29 -9.87 17.72 -27.94
CA SER A 29 -10.18 19.15 -27.93
C SER A 29 -11.68 19.34 -28.05
N LEU A 30 -12.30 19.88 -27.00
CA LEU A 30 -13.68 20.35 -27.01
C LEU A 30 -13.71 21.85 -27.28
N HIS A 31 -14.88 22.40 -27.64
CA HIS A 31 -15.03 23.81 -28.02
C HIS A 31 -14.48 24.82 -27.01
N SER A 32 -14.47 24.49 -25.71
CA SER A 32 -14.04 25.39 -24.63
C SER A 32 -12.77 24.95 -23.90
N HIS A 33 -12.32 23.71 -24.06
CA HIS A 33 -11.20 23.17 -23.31
C HIS A 33 -10.64 21.88 -23.91
N THR A 34 -9.43 21.52 -23.49
CA THR A 34 -8.81 20.22 -23.78
C THR A 34 -9.02 19.26 -22.60
N GLU A 35 -9.44 18.05 -22.91
CA GLU A 35 -9.53 16.94 -21.98
C GLU A 35 -8.43 15.91 -22.26
N TYR A 36 -7.93 15.29 -21.19
CA TYR A 36 -6.90 14.26 -21.22
C TYR A 36 -7.52 12.94 -20.77
N ILE A 37 -7.39 11.91 -21.59
CA ILE A 37 -7.83 10.55 -21.31
C ILE A 37 -6.68 9.84 -20.61
N ILE A 38 -6.90 9.50 -19.34
CA ILE A 38 -5.88 8.92 -18.46
C ILE A 38 -6.28 7.49 -18.17
N ARG A 39 -5.43 6.53 -18.53
CA ARG A 39 -5.56 5.15 -18.08
C ARG A 39 -4.92 5.02 -16.71
N VAL A 40 -5.72 4.58 -15.75
CA VAL A 40 -5.30 4.32 -14.37
C VAL A 40 -5.28 2.82 -14.16
N GLN A 41 -4.24 2.31 -13.50
CA GLN A 41 -4.11 0.90 -13.15
C GLN A 41 -3.81 0.76 -11.66
N ARG A 42 -4.54 -0.12 -10.97
CA ARG A 42 -4.33 -0.47 -9.56
C ARG A 42 -3.51 -1.75 -9.42
N GLY A 43 -2.36 -1.64 -8.78
CA GLY A 43 -1.42 -2.73 -8.61
C GLY A 43 -0.86 -3.23 -9.95
N ILE A 44 -0.49 -4.51 -9.98
CA ILE A 44 0.23 -5.12 -11.11
C ILE A 44 -0.67 -5.76 -12.17
N SER A 45 -1.97 -5.91 -11.90
CA SER A 45 -2.91 -6.52 -12.85
C SER A 45 -3.33 -5.49 -13.90
N ILE A 46 -3.05 -5.79 -15.16
CA ILE A 46 -3.43 -4.94 -16.30
C ILE A 46 -4.95 -4.87 -16.43
N GLU A 47 -5.65 -5.94 -16.08
CA GLU A 47 -7.12 -6.01 -16.08
C GLU A 47 -7.75 -5.12 -15.01
N ASN A 48 -7.01 -4.82 -13.93
CA ASN A 48 -7.43 -3.87 -12.90
C ASN A 48 -7.08 -2.44 -13.32
N SER A 49 -7.63 -2.01 -14.46
CA SER A 49 -7.46 -0.68 -15.02
C SER A 49 -8.77 -0.08 -15.53
N TRP A 50 -8.84 1.24 -15.53
CA TRP A 50 -9.98 2.02 -16.02
C TRP A 50 -9.46 3.31 -16.65
N GLN A 51 -10.32 4.00 -17.39
CA GLN A 51 -10.03 5.33 -17.92
C GLN A 51 -10.76 6.39 -17.09
N ILE A 52 -10.09 7.51 -16.88
CA ILE A 52 -10.71 8.74 -16.37
C ILE A 52 -10.43 9.87 -17.37
N VAL A 53 -11.31 10.86 -17.36
CA VAL A 53 -11.15 12.08 -18.16
C VAL A 53 -10.91 13.25 -17.20
N ARG A 54 -9.87 14.03 -17.49
CA ARG A 54 -9.49 15.22 -16.71
C ARG A 54 -9.10 16.35 -17.63
N ARG A 55 -9.45 17.58 -17.27
CA ARG A 55 -8.96 18.80 -17.93
C ARG A 55 -7.89 19.48 -17.09
N TYR A 56 -7.16 20.42 -17.68
CA TYR A 56 -6.08 21.14 -16.98
C TYR A 56 -6.52 21.74 -15.64
N SER A 57 -7.73 22.33 -15.56
CA SER A 57 -8.23 22.92 -14.31
C SER A 57 -8.40 21.89 -13.19
N ASP A 58 -8.64 20.62 -13.50
CA ASP A 58 -8.76 19.58 -12.48
C ASP A 58 -7.38 19.27 -11.86
N PHE A 59 -6.33 19.28 -12.69
CA PHE A 59 -4.95 19.19 -12.21
C PHE A 59 -4.55 20.41 -11.37
N ASP A 60 -4.96 21.61 -11.79
CA ASP A 60 -4.72 22.86 -11.06
C ASP A 60 -5.41 22.87 -9.68
N LEU A 61 -6.66 22.36 -9.59
CA LEU A 61 -7.37 22.17 -8.32
C LEU A 61 -6.70 21.14 -7.42
N LEU A 62 -6.27 20.01 -7.98
CA LEU A 62 -5.50 19.01 -7.23
C LEU A 62 -4.19 19.62 -6.71
N ASN A 63 -3.43 20.30 -7.57
CA ASN A 63 -2.16 20.92 -7.21
C ASN A 63 -2.32 21.97 -6.12
N SER A 64 -3.37 22.79 -6.20
CA SER A 64 -3.73 23.77 -5.17
C SER A 64 -4.01 23.09 -3.83
N SER A 65 -4.76 21.98 -3.86
CA SER A 65 -5.06 21.19 -2.65
C SER A 65 -3.82 20.51 -2.06
N LEU A 66 -2.85 20.13 -2.89
CA LEU A 66 -1.59 19.52 -2.48
C LEU A 66 -0.54 20.53 -1.98
N GLN A 67 -0.76 21.84 -2.11
CA GLN A 67 0.18 22.86 -1.60
C GLN A 67 0.45 22.73 -0.09
N ILE A 68 -0.50 22.17 0.67
CA ILE A 68 -0.31 21.88 2.10
C ILE A 68 0.88 20.95 2.38
N SER A 69 1.29 20.13 1.40
CA SER A 69 2.48 19.27 1.49
C SER A 69 3.79 20.04 1.54
N GLY A 70 3.79 21.31 1.10
CA GLY A 70 4.99 22.13 0.94
C GLY A 70 5.93 21.68 -0.18
N LEU A 71 5.53 20.70 -1.01
CA LEU A 71 6.31 20.22 -2.14
C LEU A 71 6.12 21.13 -3.37
N SER A 72 7.21 21.40 -4.08
CA SER A 72 7.17 22.07 -5.38
C SER A 72 6.83 21.05 -6.47
N LEU A 73 5.54 20.89 -6.76
CA LEU A 73 5.06 19.94 -7.77
C LEU A 73 5.16 20.54 -9.19
N PRO A 74 5.58 19.76 -10.21
CA PRO A 74 5.86 20.27 -11.55
C PRO A 74 4.59 20.39 -12.41
N LEU A 75 3.62 21.21 -11.97
CA LEU A 75 2.44 21.49 -12.78
C LEU A 75 2.83 22.41 -13.96
N PRO A 76 2.52 22.04 -15.22
CA PRO A 76 2.82 22.91 -16.36
C PRO A 76 2.03 24.23 -16.28
N PRO A 77 2.56 25.34 -16.82
CA PRO A 77 1.95 26.67 -16.65
C PRO A 77 0.60 26.81 -17.36
N LYS A 78 -0.21 27.74 -16.84
CA LYS A 78 -1.43 28.23 -17.51
C LYS A 78 -1.02 29.01 -18.76
N LYS A 79 -1.81 28.88 -19.84
CA LYS A 79 -1.70 29.66 -21.07
C LYS A 79 -3.08 30.19 -21.41
N LEU A 80 -3.22 31.50 -21.56
CA LEU A 80 -4.50 32.18 -21.77
C LEU A 80 -4.83 32.40 -23.26
N ILE A 81 -3.81 32.50 -24.11
CA ILE A 81 -3.93 32.69 -25.57
C ILE A 81 -3.25 31.52 -26.27
N GLY A 82 -3.87 30.91 -27.29
CA GLY A 82 -3.30 29.74 -27.99
C GLY A 82 -3.25 28.49 -27.11
N ASN A 83 -4.20 28.35 -26.18
CA ASN A 83 -4.31 27.18 -25.30
C ASN A 83 -4.83 25.92 -26.02
N MET A 84 -5.36 26.10 -27.24
CA MET A 84 -5.84 25.03 -28.13
C MET A 84 -4.84 24.70 -29.25
N ASP A 85 -3.68 25.37 -29.29
CA ASP A 85 -2.63 25.08 -30.28
C ASP A 85 -2.12 23.64 -30.10
N ARG A 86 -1.99 22.90 -31.21
CA ARG A 86 -1.65 21.47 -31.17
C ARG A 86 -0.29 21.21 -30.51
N GLU A 87 0.71 22.03 -30.81
CA GLU A 87 2.06 21.95 -30.24
C GLU A 87 2.02 22.17 -28.73
N PHE A 88 1.23 23.16 -28.30
CA PHE A 88 1.07 23.47 -26.89
C PHE A 88 0.32 22.38 -26.11
N ILE A 89 -0.73 21.80 -26.71
CA ILE A 89 -1.44 20.66 -26.12
C ILE A 89 -0.48 19.47 -25.91
N ALA A 90 0.37 19.19 -26.90
CA ALA A 90 1.35 18.11 -26.82
C ALA A 90 2.41 18.38 -25.73
N GLU A 91 2.93 19.60 -25.64
CA GLU A 91 3.86 20.01 -24.58
C GLU A 91 3.22 19.89 -23.19
N ARG A 92 1.99 20.41 -23.04
CA ARG A 92 1.22 20.34 -21.79
C ARG A 92 0.92 18.90 -21.41
N GLN A 93 0.57 18.03 -22.37
CA GLN A 93 0.36 16.60 -22.12
C GLN A 93 1.61 15.96 -21.51
N LYS A 94 2.81 16.26 -22.04
CA LYS A 94 4.08 15.77 -21.48
C LYS A 94 4.30 16.32 -20.06
N GLY A 95 4.02 17.60 -19.83
CA GLY A 95 4.11 18.21 -18.50
C GLY A 95 3.15 17.58 -17.47
N LEU A 96 1.90 17.33 -17.86
CA LEU A 96 0.90 16.67 -17.02
C LEU A 96 1.26 15.20 -16.74
N GLN A 97 1.84 14.49 -17.71
CA GLN A 97 2.35 13.14 -17.47
C GLN A 97 3.48 13.16 -16.43
N ASN A 98 4.40 14.13 -16.50
CA ASN A 98 5.45 14.27 -15.49
C ASN A 98 4.85 14.57 -14.10
N TYR A 99 3.84 15.43 -14.03
CA TYR A 99 3.11 15.70 -12.80
C TYR A 99 2.48 14.42 -12.21
N LEU A 100 1.80 13.62 -13.03
CA LEU A 100 1.25 12.31 -12.62
C LEU A 100 2.34 11.37 -12.09
N ASN A 101 3.47 11.28 -12.79
CA ASN A 101 4.60 10.44 -12.36
C ASN A 101 5.11 10.87 -10.97
N VAL A 102 5.28 12.17 -10.72
CA VAL A 102 5.76 12.68 -9.42
C VAL A 102 4.78 12.35 -8.28
N ILE A 103 3.48 12.62 -8.46
CA ILE A 103 2.50 12.40 -7.38
C ILE A 103 2.24 10.90 -7.12
N THR A 104 2.39 10.04 -8.13
CA THR A 104 2.17 8.58 -7.99
C THR A 104 3.41 7.83 -7.50
N THR A 105 4.61 8.41 -7.62
CA THR A 105 5.86 7.83 -7.11
C THR A 105 6.20 8.27 -5.69
N ASN A 106 5.76 9.45 -5.27
CA ASN A 106 5.92 9.88 -3.89
C ASN A 106 5.02 9.04 -2.95
N HIS A 107 5.62 8.35 -1.97
CA HIS A 107 4.90 7.42 -1.10
C HIS A 107 3.77 8.09 -0.28
N ILE A 108 3.97 9.31 0.21
CA ILE A 108 2.95 10.01 0.99
C ILE A 108 1.83 10.52 0.09
N LEU A 109 2.16 11.16 -1.04
CA LEU A 109 1.17 11.71 -1.95
C LEU A 109 0.32 10.61 -2.61
N SER A 110 0.95 9.54 -3.10
CA SER A 110 0.25 8.43 -3.78
C SER A 110 -0.75 7.68 -2.88
N ASN A 111 -0.60 7.80 -1.56
CA ASN A 111 -1.49 7.21 -0.56
C ASN A 111 -2.46 8.20 0.08
N CYS A 112 -2.42 9.49 -0.30
CA CYS A 112 -3.34 10.48 0.25
C CYS A 112 -4.69 10.48 -0.48
N GLU A 113 -5.75 10.87 0.22
CA GLU A 113 -7.12 10.88 -0.31
C GLU A 113 -7.25 11.74 -1.57
N LEU A 114 -6.56 12.89 -1.62
CA LEU A 114 -6.63 13.82 -2.76
C LEU A 114 -6.18 13.16 -4.07
N VAL A 115 -5.04 12.46 -4.06
CA VAL A 115 -4.52 11.77 -5.25
C VAL A 115 -5.36 10.54 -5.59
N LYS A 116 -5.75 9.75 -4.58
CA LYS A 116 -6.60 8.57 -4.78
C LYS A 116 -7.96 8.96 -5.39
N LYS A 117 -8.60 10.02 -4.90
CA LYS A 117 -9.86 10.55 -5.45
C LYS A 117 -9.71 11.12 -6.85
N PHE A 118 -8.58 11.77 -7.13
CA PHE A 118 -8.31 12.26 -8.48
C PHE A 118 -8.20 11.11 -9.50
N LEU A 119 -7.58 9.99 -9.12
CA LEU A 119 -7.33 8.85 -10.01
C LEU A 119 -8.45 7.79 -10.00
N ASP A 120 -9.20 7.67 -8.92
CA ASP A 120 -10.26 6.68 -8.71
C ASP A 120 -11.49 7.32 -8.02
N PRO A 121 -12.21 8.22 -8.71
CA PRO A 121 -13.34 8.92 -8.11
C PRO A 121 -14.45 7.96 -7.65
N SER A 122 -14.61 6.81 -8.32
CA SER A 122 -15.60 5.79 -7.96
C SER A 122 -15.44 5.27 -6.53
N ASN A 123 -14.20 4.94 -6.13
CA ASN A 123 -13.94 4.31 -4.84
C ASN A 123 -13.65 5.30 -3.69
N TYR A 124 -13.43 6.57 -4.02
CA TYR A 124 -13.07 7.64 -3.07
C TYR A 124 -14.01 8.87 -3.17
N SER A 125 -15.25 8.67 -3.59
CA SER A 125 -16.28 9.74 -3.66
C SER A 125 -16.91 10.07 -2.30
N ALA A 126 -16.91 9.12 -1.37
CA ALA A 126 -17.62 9.23 -0.10
C ALA A 126 -17.04 10.30 0.83
N ASN A 127 -17.91 10.96 1.60
CA ASN A 127 -17.51 11.87 2.66
C ASN A 127 -17.27 11.10 3.96
N TYR A 128 -16.09 10.51 4.11
CA TYR A 128 -15.78 9.68 5.29
C TYR A 128 -15.87 10.44 6.62
N THR A 129 -15.66 11.75 6.61
CA THR A 129 -15.78 12.58 7.83
C THR A 129 -17.23 12.66 8.30
N GLU A 130 -18.16 12.83 7.38
CA GLU A 130 -19.59 12.87 7.67
C GLU A 130 -20.13 11.51 8.12
N ILE A 131 -19.70 10.43 7.43
CA ILE A 131 -20.03 9.05 7.84
C ILE A 131 -19.54 8.79 9.27
N ALA A 132 -18.28 9.12 9.56
CA ALA A 132 -17.70 8.94 10.89
C ALA A 132 -18.45 9.78 11.94
N LEU A 133 -18.76 11.05 11.64
CA LEU A 133 -19.46 11.93 12.58
C LEU A 133 -20.88 11.41 12.88
N GLN A 134 -21.59 10.90 11.88
CA GLN A 134 -22.91 10.32 12.06
C GLN A 134 -22.85 9.11 13.00
N GLN A 135 -21.92 8.18 12.76
CA GLN A 135 -21.77 6.97 13.59
C GLN A 135 -21.33 7.30 15.02
N VAL A 136 -20.36 8.20 15.19
CA VAL A 136 -19.91 8.68 16.50
C VAL A 136 -21.06 9.35 17.25
N SER A 137 -21.86 10.17 16.56
CA SER A 137 -23.01 10.86 17.15
C SER A 137 -24.08 9.86 17.61
N MET A 138 -24.37 8.82 16.82
CA MET A 138 -25.30 7.76 17.24
C MET A 138 -24.80 7.04 18.49
N PHE A 139 -23.51 6.70 18.55
CA PHE A 139 -22.92 6.08 19.72
C PHE A 139 -22.97 6.97 20.98
N PHE A 140 -22.71 8.27 20.87
CA PHE A 140 -22.77 9.17 22.03
C PHE A 140 -24.19 9.42 22.54
N ARG A 141 -25.23 9.18 21.73
CA ARG A 141 -26.61 9.19 22.22
C ARG A 141 -26.87 8.04 23.20
N SER A 142 -26.30 6.85 22.94
CA SER A 142 -26.38 5.71 23.87
C SER A 142 -25.43 5.83 25.06
N GLU A 143 -24.31 6.54 24.91
CA GLU A 143 -23.27 6.70 25.94
C GLU A 143 -23.00 8.19 26.22
N PRO A 144 -23.84 8.87 27.04
CA PRO A 144 -23.82 10.32 27.17
C PRO A 144 -22.64 10.87 28.00
N LYS A 145 -21.59 10.07 28.23
CA LYS A 145 -20.40 10.41 29.02
C LYS A 145 -19.44 11.37 28.31
N TRP A 146 -19.38 11.29 26.97
CA TRP A 146 -18.42 12.03 26.16
C TRP A 146 -19.09 13.08 25.29
N GLU A 147 -18.30 14.08 24.89
CA GLU A 147 -18.70 15.13 23.97
C GLU A 147 -17.58 15.36 22.95
N VAL A 148 -17.95 15.48 21.66
CA VAL A 148 -17.00 15.86 20.61
C VAL A 148 -16.69 17.35 20.76
N VAL A 149 -15.41 17.68 20.80
CA VAL A 149 -14.92 19.07 20.79
C VAL A 149 -14.72 19.55 19.36
N GLU A 150 -13.92 18.82 18.58
CA GLU A 150 -13.60 19.17 17.19
C GLU A 150 -13.14 17.93 16.40
N PRO A 151 -13.41 17.85 15.07
CA PRO A 151 -12.74 16.89 14.20
C PRO A 151 -11.25 17.22 14.07
N LEU A 152 -10.39 16.22 14.28
CA LEU A 152 -8.95 16.32 14.03
C LEU A 152 -8.68 15.90 12.58
N ARG A 153 -8.82 16.86 11.66
CA ARG A 153 -8.79 16.62 10.21
C ARG A 153 -7.39 16.20 9.76
N ASP A 154 -7.34 15.07 9.06
CA ASP A 154 -6.18 14.58 8.31
C ASP A 154 -4.89 14.47 9.12
N ILE A 155 -4.97 14.25 10.45
CA ILE A 155 -3.77 14.14 11.31
C ILE A 155 -2.98 12.84 11.08
N GLY A 156 -3.60 11.85 10.42
CA GLY A 156 -3.02 10.54 10.08
C GLY A 156 -3.08 10.26 8.57
N TRP A 157 -2.39 9.22 8.13
CA TRP A 157 -2.22 8.90 6.71
C TRP A 157 -3.36 8.05 6.10
N ARG A 158 -4.15 7.36 6.93
CA ARG A 158 -5.18 6.42 6.46
C ARG A 158 -6.42 7.18 6.00
N ILE A 159 -6.85 6.93 4.76
CA ILE A 159 -8.00 7.58 4.13
C ILE A 159 -9.31 7.31 4.89
N ARG A 160 -9.52 6.07 5.32
CA ARG A 160 -10.78 5.63 5.96
C ARG A 160 -10.71 5.58 7.49
N LYS A 161 -9.76 6.31 8.09
CA LYS A 161 -9.65 6.48 9.55
C LYS A 161 -9.84 7.96 9.89
N ARG A 162 -10.75 8.26 10.79
CA ARG A 162 -11.12 9.61 11.22
C ARG A 162 -10.88 9.79 12.71
N TYR A 163 -10.52 11.01 13.10
CA TYR A 163 -10.15 11.33 14.47
C TYR A 163 -10.97 12.51 14.97
N PHE A 164 -11.37 12.45 16.23
CA PHE A 164 -12.13 13.50 16.90
C PHE A 164 -11.50 13.78 18.26
N LEU A 165 -11.25 15.05 18.55
CA LEU A 165 -10.93 15.48 19.89
C LEU A 165 -12.22 15.50 20.70
N MET A 166 -12.14 14.98 21.92
CA MET A 166 -13.28 14.83 22.81
C MET A 166 -12.88 15.17 24.25
N LYS A 167 -13.89 15.35 25.09
CA LYS A 167 -13.78 15.55 26.53
C LYS A 167 -14.80 14.69 27.26
N THR A 168 -14.52 14.39 28.52
CA THR A 168 -15.51 13.80 29.44
C THR A 168 -16.39 14.93 29.97
N LYS A 169 -17.73 14.78 29.95
CA LYS A 169 -18.64 15.85 30.43
C LYS A 169 -18.37 16.27 31.87
N ASN A 170 -18.04 15.30 32.72
CA ASN A 170 -17.76 15.53 34.15
C ASN A 170 -16.29 15.92 34.43
N GLN A 171 -15.39 15.83 33.45
CA GLN A 171 -13.97 16.17 33.57
C GLN A 171 -13.50 16.91 32.32
N PRO A 172 -13.95 18.16 32.11
CA PRO A 172 -13.73 18.88 30.85
C PRO A 172 -12.25 19.22 30.57
N LYS A 173 -11.37 19.13 31.58
CA LYS A 173 -9.92 19.31 31.43
C LYS A 173 -9.23 18.10 30.81
N GLU A 174 -9.81 16.91 30.93
CA GLU A 174 -9.28 15.69 30.32
C GLU A 174 -9.58 15.71 28.82
N ARG A 175 -8.52 15.75 28.00
CA ARG A 175 -8.65 15.64 26.55
C ARG A 175 -8.45 14.19 26.13
N LEU A 176 -9.38 13.71 25.33
CA LEU A 176 -9.38 12.37 24.77
C LEU A 176 -9.33 12.47 23.24
N VAL A 177 -8.87 11.41 22.58
CA VAL A 177 -9.00 11.22 21.14
C VAL A 177 -9.81 9.97 20.87
N LEU A 178 -10.81 10.14 20.02
CA LEU A 178 -11.55 9.05 19.39
C LEU A 178 -11.02 8.84 18.00
N SER A 179 -10.72 7.59 17.66
CA SER A 179 -10.50 7.14 16.30
C SER A 179 -11.65 6.25 15.83
N TRP A 180 -12.18 6.53 14.67
CA TRP A 180 -13.16 5.72 13.96
C TRP A 180 -12.55 5.19 12.66
N ALA A 181 -12.80 3.93 12.31
CA ALA A 181 -12.30 3.35 11.06
C ALA A 181 -13.27 2.30 10.49
N ASP A 182 -13.39 2.30 9.16
CA ASP A 182 -14.04 1.23 8.39
C ASP A 182 -13.20 -0.07 8.40
N LEU A 183 -13.82 -1.17 7.97
CA LEU A 183 -13.14 -2.44 7.73
C LEU A 183 -12.18 -2.35 6.52
N GLY A 184 -11.06 -3.06 6.60
CA GLY A 184 -10.08 -3.20 5.53
C GLY A 184 -10.02 -4.60 4.90
N PRO A 185 -9.21 -4.79 3.85
CA PRO A 185 -9.15 -6.02 3.05
C PRO A 185 -8.77 -7.28 3.83
N ASP A 186 -8.10 -7.14 4.98
CA ASP A 186 -7.66 -8.25 5.82
C ASP A 186 -8.65 -8.57 6.97
N LYS A 187 -9.92 -8.15 6.85
CA LYS A 187 -10.95 -8.42 7.85
C LYS A 187 -11.47 -9.85 7.75
N TYR A 188 -10.78 -10.78 8.42
CA TYR A 188 -11.10 -12.21 8.41
C TYR A 188 -11.87 -12.72 9.63
N LEU A 189 -11.92 -11.94 10.72
CA LEU A 189 -12.70 -12.29 11.90
C LEU A 189 -14.20 -12.30 11.58
N SER A 190 -14.95 -13.22 12.18
CA SER A 190 -16.42 -13.12 12.18
C SER A 190 -16.86 -11.83 12.88
N ASP A 191 -18.02 -11.27 12.54
CA ASP A 191 -18.47 -10.00 13.14
C ASP A 191 -18.67 -10.13 14.66
N LYS A 192 -19.12 -11.29 15.13
CA LYS A 192 -19.23 -11.60 16.54
C LYS A 192 -17.86 -11.60 17.23
N ASP A 193 -16.89 -12.35 16.71
CA ASP A 193 -15.57 -12.43 17.34
C ASP A 193 -14.84 -11.08 17.26
N PHE A 194 -14.98 -10.35 16.15
CA PHE A 194 -14.45 -9.00 15.96
C PHE A 194 -14.97 -8.03 17.03
N GLN A 195 -16.30 -7.93 17.19
CA GLN A 195 -16.91 -7.05 18.19
C GLN A 195 -16.45 -7.39 19.61
N TRP A 196 -16.33 -8.68 19.92
CA TRP A 196 -15.88 -9.15 21.24
C TRP A 196 -14.41 -8.80 21.51
N ILE A 197 -13.52 -9.05 20.55
CA ILE A 197 -12.09 -8.76 20.71
C ILE A 197 -11.84 -7.24 20.78
N ILE A 198 -12.53 -6.43 19.98
CA ILE A 198 -12.43 -4.96 20.06
C ILE A 198 -12.80 -4.47 21.46
N ARG A 199 -13.90 -4.95 22.04
CA ARG A 199 -14.32 -4.61 23.41
C ARG A 199 -13.34 -5.09 24.49
N LEU A 200 -12.47 -6.04 24.18
CA LEU A 200 -11.46 -6.56 25.10
C LEU A 200 -10.19 -5.68 25.14
N LEU A 201 -9.93 -4.84 24.14
CA LEU A 201 -8.73 -4.00 24.05
C LEU A 201 -8.43 -3.15 25.30
N PRO A 202 -9.43 -2.53 25.99
CA PRO A 202 -9.17 -1.80 27.23
C PRO A 202 -8.60 -2.64 28.39
N SER A 203 -8.71 -3.97 28.31
CA SER A 203 -8.17 -4.90 29.32
C SER A 203 -6.69 -5.25 29.11
N CYS A 204 -6.08 -4.81 28.01
CA CYS A 204 -4.66 -4.98 27.75
C CYS A 204 -3.85 -3.99 28.61
N LEU A 205 -3.11 -4.52 29.58
CA LEU A 205 -2.21 -3.78 30.46
C LEU A 205 -0.79 -4.13 30.10
N HIS A 206 -0.02 -3.16 29.63
CA HIS A 206 1.39 -3.34 29.30
C HIS A 206 2.07 -1.96 29.30
N PRO A 207 3.23 -1.80 29.96
CA PRO A 207 3.87 -0.49 30.09
C PRO A 207 4.22 0.16 28.76
N TYR A 208 4.49 -0.65 27.73
CA TYR A 208 4.85 -0.21 26.37
C TYR A 208 3.72 -0.39 25.33
N ILE A 209 2.46 -0.51 25.77
CA ILE A 209 1.29 -0.46 24.87
C ILE A 209 0.39 0.67 25.34
N TYR A 210 0.04 1.58 24.43
CA TYR A 210 -0.71 2.78 24.79
C TYR A 210 -2.15 2.41 25.15
N ARG A 211 -2.55 2.77 26.36
CA ARG A 211 -3.79 2.32 26.96
C ARG A 211 -5.01 2.72 26.13
N VAL A 212 -5.88 1.75 25.87
CA VAL A 212 -7.22 2.00 25.32
C VAL A 212 -8.16 2.29 26.48
N THR A 213 -8.80 3.47 26.47
CA THR A 213 -9.77 3.86 27.49
C THR A 213 -11.11 3.19 27.25
N PHE A 214 -11.53 3.11 25.98
CA PHE A 214 -12.78 2.48 25.57
C PHE A 214 -12.67 2.00 24.12
N ALA A 215 -13.34 0.91 23.79
CA ALA A 215 -13.44 0.44 22.42
C ALA A 215 -14.76 -0.30 22.18
N THR A 216 -15.36 -0.08 21.01
CA THR A 216 -16.53 -0.81 20.53
C THR A 216 -16.49 -0.93 19.02
N ALA A 217 -17.28 -1.84 18.47
CA ALA A 217 -17.38 -2.06 17.04
C ALA A 217 -18.81 -2.32 16.61
N SER A 218 -19.09 -1.99 15.36
CA SER A 218 -20.27 -2.43 14.62
C SER A 218 -19.89 -3.55 13.64
N GLU A 219 -20.83 -3.98 12.81
CA GLU A 219 -20.58 -4.92 11.71
C GLU A 219 -19.69 -4.32 10.61
N SER A 220 -19.51 -2.99 10.58
CA SER A 220 -18.83 -2.29 9.47
C SER A 220 -17.70 -1.34 9.90
N SER A 221 -17.47 -1.17 11.20
CA SER A 221 -16.47 -0.22 11.70
C SER A 221 -16.07 -0.50 13.15
N ALA A 222 -15.01 0.17 13.62
CA ALA A 222 -14.71 0.27 15.05
C ALA A 222 -14.48 1.71 15.49
N LEU A 223 -14.74 1.94 16.78
CA LEU A 223 -14.55 3.19 17.49
C LEU A 223 -13.68 2.90 18.71
N VAL A 224 -12.58 3.62 18.84
CA VAL A 224 -11.61 3.48 19.94
C VAL A 224 -11.29 4.84 20.54
N ILE A 225 -11.30 4.94 21.87
CA ILE A 225 -11.03 6.15 22.64
C ILE A 225 -9.77 5.96 23.48
N ARG A 226 -8.91 6.98 23.48
CA ARG A 226 -7.67 7.05 24.24
C ARG A 226 -7.47 8.45 24.83
N THR A 227 -6.58 8.60 25.80
CA THR A 227 -6.13 9.92 26.25
C THR A 227 -5.38 10.63 25.14
N PHE A 228 -5.66 11.93 24.94
CA PHE A 228 -4.93 12.75 23.98
C PHE A 228 -3.56 13.13 24.57
N ASN A 229 -2.51 12.96 23.77
CA ASN A 229 -1.15 13.31 24.16
C ASN A 229 -0.67 14.52 23.36
N GLU A 230 -0.35 15.61 24.06
CA GLU A 230 0.09 16.87 23.44
C GLU A 230 1.50 16.81 22.85
N LYS A 231 2.33 15.85 23.27
CA LYS A 231 3.66 15.62 22.69
C LYS A 231 3.60 14.84 21.37
N GLY A 232 2.53 14.07 21.18
CA GLY A 232 2.30 13.26 19.99
C GLY A 232 3.20 12.03 19.89
N THR A 233 3.39 11.60 18.66
CA THR A 233 4.05 10.33 18.32
C THR A 233 5.55 10.49 18.17
N LEU A 234 6.27 9.37 18.12
CA LEU A 234 7.69 9.35 17.81
C LEU A 234 8.01 10.01 16.46
N LYS A 235 7.11 9.90 15.48
CA LYS A 235 7.26 10.63 14.21
C LYS A 235 7.16 12.15 14.40
N ASP A 236 6.26 12.61 15.26
CA ASP A 236 6.15 14.04 15.55
C ASP A 236 7.44 14.58 16.22
N LEU A 237 8.06 13.80 17.10
CA LEU A 237 9.35 14.13 17.71
C LEU A 237 10.48 14.26 16.67
N ILE A 238 10.61 13.27 15.77
CA ILE A 238 11.67 13.24 14.74
C ILE A 238 11.53 14.40 13.75
N TYR A 239 10.30 14.72 13.35
CA TYR A 239 10.00 15.75 12.35
C TYR A 239 9.70 17.13 12.96
N LYS A 240 9.85 17.27 14.29
CA LYS A 240 9.54 18.48 15.06
C LYS A 240 8.14 19.04 14.72
N ALA A 241 7.18 18.13 14.58
CA ALA A 241 5.82 18.44 14.12
C ALA A 241 4.85 18.63 15.28
N LYS A 242 3.78 19.39 15.04
CA LYS A 242 2.69 19.55 16.02
C LYS A 242 1.67 18.43 15.83
N PRO A 243 1.23 17.70 16.88
CA PRO A 243 0.44 16.48 16.69
C PRO A 243 -0.89 16.69 15.95
N LYS A 244 -1.53 17.86 16.17
CA LYS A 244 -2.80 18.24 15.53
C LYS A 244 -2.67 18.74 14.09
N ASP A 245 -1.48 19.03 13.59
CA ASP A 245 -1.30 19.50 12.22
C ASP A 245 -1.62 18.37 11.20
N PRO A 246 -2.13 18.70 10.00
CA PRO A 246 -2.40 17.71 8.96
C PRO A 246 -1.16 16.92 8.53
N PHE A 247 -1.31 15.62 8.29
CA PHE A 247 -0.25 14.65 7.99
C PHE A 247 0.65 15.12 6.82
N LEU A 248 0.06 15.60 5.73
CA LEU A 248 0.80 16.11 4.58
C LEU A 248 1.71 17.28 4.95
N LYS A 249 1.22 18.21 5.77
CA LYS A 249 2.01 19.35 6.27
C LYS A 249 3.16 18.91 7.16
N LYS A 250 2.94 17.88 7.98
CA LYS A 250 3.92 17.39 8.95
C LYS A 250 5.10 16.67 8.28
N TYR A 251 4.84 15.86 7.26
CA TYR A 251 5.82 14.85 6.82
C TYR A 251 6.17 14.86 5.33
N CYS A 252 5.49 15.62 4.46
CA CYS A 252 5.87 15.69 3.04
C CYS A 252 7.14 16.51 2.80
N ASN A 253 7.27 17.66 3.44
CA ASN A 253 8.43 18.56 3.31
C ASN A 253 8.76 19.23 4.66
N PRO A 254 9.26 18.47 5.65
CA PRO A 254 9.55 19.01 6.98
C PRO A 254 10.70 20.03 6.94
N LYS A 255 10.54 21.15 7.63
CA LYS A 255 11.58 22.19 7.74
C LYS A 255 12.76 21.78 8.62
N LYS A 256 12.52 20.89 9.58
CA LYS A 256 13.50 20.38 10.52
C LYS A 256 13.25 18.89 10.71
N ILE A 257 14.33 18.11 10.67
CA ILE A 257 14.33 16.68 11.00
C ILE A 257 15.51 16.42 11.92
N GLN A 258 15.34 15.52 12.87
CA GLN A 258 16.41 15.15 13.79
C GLN A 258 16.25 13.69 14.20
N GLY A 259 17.29 12.88 13.94
CA GLY A 259 17.43 11.56 14.54
C GLY A 259 17.54 11.65 16.06
N LEU A 260 17.42 10.52 16.73
CA LEU A 260 17.50 10.40 18.17
C LEU A 260 18.94 10.19 18.64
N GLU A 261 19.18 10.48 19.91
CA GLU A 261 20.44 10.14 20.56
C GLU A 261 20.55 8.62 20.79
N LEU A 262 21.78 8.10 20.88
CA LEU A 262 22.03 6.66 21.03
C LEU A 262 21.25 6.04 22.19
N GLN A 263 21.19 6.71 23.35
CA GLN A 263 20.49 6.19 24.52
C GLN A 263 18.97 6.10 24.30
N GLN A 264 18.39 7.03 23.54
CA GLN A 264 16.98 6.98 23.16
C GLN A 264 16.72 5.86 22.15
N ILE A 265 17.61 5.68 21.16
CA ILE A 265 17.54 4.57 20.19
C ILE A 265 17.53 3.22 20.91
N LYS A 266 18.46 3.02 21.86
CA LYS A 266 18.57 1.80 22.67
C LYS A 266 17.30 1.57 23.50
N THR A 267 16.89 2.58 24.27
CA THR A 267 15.74 2.51 25.18
C THR A 267 14.43 2.27 24.44
N PHE A 268 14.11 3.10 23.44
CA PHE A 268 12.85 2.97 22.69
C PHE A 268 12.83 1.70 21.86
N GLY A 269 13.95 1.34 21.21
CA GLY A 269 14.06 0.09 20.47
C GLY A 269 13.78 -1.13 21.36
N ARG A 270 14.35 -1.16 22.57
CA ARG A 270 14.07 -2.22 23.55
C ARG A 270 12.59 -2.25 23.96
N GLN A 271 12.02 -1.11 24.33
CA GLN A 271 10.61 -1.01 24.76
C GLN A 271 9.63 -1.49 23.68
N ILE A 272 9.88 -1.11 22.42
CA ILE A 272 9.10 -1.57 21.26
C ILE A 272 9.20 -3.09 21.09
N LEU A 273 10.41 -3.64 21.15
CA LEU A 273 10.62 -5.08 20.99
C LEU A 273 9.96 -5.90 22.11
N GLU A 274 9.97 -5.42 23.36
CA GLU A 274 9.26 -6.07 24.47
C GLU A 274 7.73 -6.08 24.25
N ALA A 275 7.16 -4.96 23.74
CA ALA A 275 5.74 -4.91 23.38
C ALA A 275 5.38 -5.88 22.26
N LEU A 276 6.20 -5.95 21.19
CA LEU A 276 6.00 -6.90 20.09
C LEU A 276 6.09 -8.35 20.58
N LYS A 277 7.11 -8.67 21.39
CA LYS A 277 7.28 -10.00 21.98
C LYS A 277 6.05 -10.40 22.76
N PHE A 278 5.55 -9.51 23.64
CA PHE A 278 4.33 -9.75 24.40
C PHE A 278 3.12 -10.04 23.50
N LEU A 279 2.91 -9.25 22.44
CA LEU A 279 1.79 -9.46 21.51
C LEU A 279 1.90 -10.82 20.80
N HIS A 280 3.10 -11.19 20.33
CA HIS A 280 3.34 -12.49 19.70
C HIS A 280 3.12 -13.66 20.66
N GLU A 281 3.58 -13.57 21.92
CA GLU A 281 3.33 -14.58 22.96
C GLU A 281 1.84 -14.73 23.29
N LYS A 282 1.06 -13.65 23.19
CA LYS A 282 -0.40 -13.69 23.34
C LYS A 282 -1.13 -14.19 22.08
N GLY A 283 -0.43 -14.37 20.97
CA GLY A 283 -1.02 -14.70 19.68
C GLY A 283 -1.83 -13.55 19.07
N PHE A 284 -1.59 -12.31 19.50
CA PHE A 284 -2.30 -11.13 19.00
C PHE A 284 -1.54 -10.53 17.81
N PRO A 285 -2.19 -10.34 16.64
CA PRO A 285 -1.54 -9.78 15.46
C PRO A 285 -1.32 -8.26 15.60
N TYR A 286 -0.13 -7.76 15.23
CA TYR A 286 0.13 -6.31 15.16
C TYR A 286 0.31 -5.83 13.71
N GLY A 287 1.43 -6.08 13.04
CA GLY A 287 1.64 -5.78 11.61
C GLY A 287 1.59 -4.30 11.22
N HIS A 288 1.55 -3.37 12.18
CA HIS A 288 1.29 -1.94 11.96
C HIS A 288 2.36 -1.02 12.53
N LEU A 289 3.56 -1.56 12.78
CA LEU A 289 4.65 -0.79 13.35
C LEU A 289 5.16 0.29 12.39
N HIS A 290 5.18 1.53 12.86
CA HIS A 290 5.86 2.67 12.24
C HIS A 290 5.91 3.81 13.27
N SER A 291 6.71 4.85 13.00
CA SER A 291 6.94 5.95 13.96
C SER A 291 5.66 6.71 14.37
N SER A 292 4.65 6.84 13.49
CA SER A 292 3.35 7.42 13.86
C SER A 292 2.45 6.51 14.71
N ASN A 293 2.84 5.25 14.91
CA ASN A 293 2.14 4.27 15.75
C ASN A 293 2.90 3.98 17.06
N VAL A 294 3.80 4.89 17.45
CA VAL A 294 4.53 4.86 18.72
C VAL A 294 4.26 6.18 19.44
N MET A 295 3.56 6.12 20.57
CA MET A 295 3.29 7.28 21.43
C MET A 295 4.49 7.53 22.36
N LEU A 296 4.74 8.80 22.72
CA LEU A 296 5.79 9.17 23.66
C LEU A 296 5.22 9.69 24.99
N GLU A 297 5.69 9.14 26.10
CA GLU A 297 5.36 9.58 27.46
C GLU A 297 6.64 9.67 28.30
N GLY A 298 7.28 10.84 28.25
CA GLY A 298 8.59 11.04 28.89
C GLY A 298 9.67 10.19 28.21
N GLU A 299 10.36 9.36 28.98
CA GLU A 299 11.37 8.39 28.51
C GLU A 299 10.77 7.02 28.13
N MET A 300 9.44 6.94 28.04
CA MET A 300 8.73 5.74 27.61
C MET A 300 8.11 5.94 26.23
N CYS A 301 8.16 4.90 25.42
CA CYS A 301 7.43 4.80 24.19
C CYS A 301 6.44 3.62 24.25
N GLN A 302 5.28 3.80 23.61
CA GLN A 302 4.15 2.90 23.72
C GLN A 302 3.51 2.63 22.36
N LEU A 303 3.29 1.35 22.01
CA LEU A 303 2.66 0.98 20.75
C LEU A 303 1.18 1.40 20.72
N LEU A 304 0.77 2.01 19.62
CA LEU A 304 -0.60 2.43 19.34
C LEU A 304 -1.31 1.46 18.40
N ASP A 305 -2.63 1.62 18.32
CA ASP A 305 -3.48 1.11 17.26
C ASP A 305 -3.51 -0.43 17.06
N LEU A 306 -3.54 -1.20 18.14
CA LEU A 306 -3.74 -2.65 18.09
C LEU A 306 -5.02 -3.05 17.31
N GLU A 307 -6.04 -2.20 17.31
CA GLU A 307 -7.29 -2.43 16.58
C GLU A 307 -7.12 -2.51 15.05
N ASN A 308 -6.06 -1.92 14.49
CA ASN A 308 -5.89 -1.84 13.04
C ASN A 308 -5.79 -3.23 12.40
N SER A 309 -5.14 -4.20 13.09
CA SER A 309 -5.02 -5.58 12.61
C SER A 309 -6.36 -6.31 12.65
N LEU A 310 -7.17 -6.05 13.68
CA LEU A 310 -8.51 -6.63 13.84
C LEU A 310 -9.50 -6.08 12.80
N LEU A 311 -9.35 -4.80 12.46
CA LEU A 311 -10.08 -4.12 11.39
C LEU A 311 -9.66 -4.58 10.00
N GLY A 312 -8.53 -5.30 9.88
CA GLY A 312 -8.00 -5.74 8.59
C GLY A 312 -7.45 -4.59 7.74
N LEU A 313 -7.01 -3.49 8.38
CA LEU A 313 -6.49 -2.33 7.66
C LEU A 313 -5.14 -2.68 7.01
N PRO A 314 -4.80 -2.05 5.87
CA PRO A 314 -3.47 -2.25 5.29
C PRO A 314 -2.37 -1.58 6.14
N SER A 315 -1.19 -2.19 6.14
CA SER A 315 0.00 -1.67 6.83
C SER A 315 0.65 -0.52 6.06
N PHE A 316 1.24 0.45 6.77
CA PHE A 316 1.95 1.58 6.16
C PHE A 316 3.07 1.10 5.23
N TYR A 317 3.81 0.07 5.65
CA TYR A 317 4.93 -0.49 4.89
C TYR A 317 4.53 -1.64 3.95
N ARG A 318 3.23 -1.85 3.67
CA ARG A 318 2.78 -3.01 2.86
C ARG A 318 3.52 -3.15 1.53
N SER A 319 3.64 -2.05 0.78
CA SER A 319 4.34 -2.03 -0.51
C SER A 319 5.84 -2.28 -0.42
N TYR A 320 6.43 -2.14 0.77
CA TYR A 320 7.87 -2.35 1.01
C TYR A 320 8.14 -3.84 1.25
N PHE A 321 7.31 -4.52 2.05
CA PHE A 321 7.52 -5.94 2.35
C PHE A 321 6.86 -6.92 1.37
N SER A 322 5.80 -6.53 0.64
CA SER A 322 5.11 -7.44 -0.30
C SER A 322 5.96 -7.86 -1.50
N GLN A 323 7.15 -7.29 -1.63
CA GLN A 323 8.13 -7.60 -2.66
C GLN A 323 9.06 -8.78 -2.27
N PHE A 324 9.11 -9.15 -0.99
CA PHE A 324 10.08 -10.08 -0.43
C PHE A 324 9.42 -11.36 0.11
N ARG A 325 9.66 -12.50 -0.56
CA ARG A 325 9.03 -13.80 -0.25
C ARG A 325 9.30 -14.32 1.17
N LYS A 326 10.38 -13.89 1.81
CA LYS A 326 10.74 -14.31 3.17
C LYS A 326 10.02 -13.52 4.26
N ILE A 327 9.41 -12.39 3.90
CA ILE A 327 8.60 -11.59 4.81
C ILE A 327 7.15 -12.04 4.64
N ASN A 328 6.81 -13.17 5.25
CA ASN A 328 5.55 -13.88 5.00
C ASN A 328 4.76 -14.27 6.26
N THR A 329 5.31 -13.98 7.45
CA THR A 329 4.59 -14.06 8.71
C THR A 329 4.39 -12.67 9.29
N LEU A 330 3.39 -12.47 10.15
CA LEU A 330 3.19 -11.19 10.83
C LEU A 330 4.38 -10.81 11.72
N GLU A 331 5.06 -11.78 12.34
CA GLU A 331 6.31 -11.49 13.09
C GLU A 331 7.39 -10.96 12.14
N SER A 332 7.60 -11.58 10.97
CA SER A 332 8.57 -11.07 9.99
C SER A 332 8.19 -9.69 9.45
N VAL A 333 6.89 -9.39 9.32
CA VAL A 333 6.39 -8.06 8.96
C VAL A 333 6.72 -7.05 10.05
N ASP A 334 6.44 -7.36 11.31
CA ASP A 334 6.75 -6.49 12.45
C ASP A 334 8.26 -6.25 12.58
N VAL A 335 9.09 -7.28 12.38
CA VAL A 335 10.56 -7.20 12.36
C VAL A 335 11.07 -6.32 11.22
N HIS A 336 10.52 -6.44 10.01
CA HIS A 336 10.87 -5.58 8.89
C HIS A 336 10.50 -4.11 9.15
N CYS A 337 9.29 -3.90 9.67
CA CYS A 337 8.82 -2.57 10.05
C CYS A 337 9.67 -1.97 11.18
N PHE A 338 10.18 -2.80 12.10
CA PHE A 338 11.12 -2.38 13.14
C PHE A 338 12.45 -1.91 12.53
N GLY A 339 12.95 -2.58 11.49
CA GLY A 339 14.12 -2.10 10.74
C GLY A 339 13.92 -0.69 10.17
N HIS A 340 12.79 -0.45 9.50
CA HIS A 340 12.43 0.88 9.00
C HIS A 340 12.32 1.92 10.13
N LEU A 341 11.71 1.55 11.25
CA LEU A 341 11.56 2.42 12.41
C LEU A 341 12.92 2.75 13.05
N LEU A 342 13.79 1.75 13.23
CA LEU A 342 15.14 1.93 13.75
C LEU A 342 15.97 2.83 12.83
N TYR A 343 15.84 2.66 11.51
CA TYR A 343 16.47 3.53 10.54
C TYR A 343 15.98 4.98 10.70
N GLU A 344 14.66 5.19 10.79
CA GLU A 344 14.07 6.52 10.96
C GLU A 344 14.47 7.16 12.30
N MET A 345 14.53 6.40 13.40
CA MET A 345 15.05 6.86 14.69
C MET A 345 16.53 7.26 14.59
N THR A 346 17.33 6.53 13.81
CA THR A 346 18.78 6.77 13.69
C THR A 346 19.08 8.00 12.83
N TYR A 347 18.48 8.07 11.64
CA TYR A 347 18.85 9.08 10.63
C TYR A 347 17.85 10.22 10.50
N GLY A 348 16.75 10.19 11.25
CA GLY A 348 15.69 11.21 11.22
C GLY A 348 14.82 11.18 9.95
N ARG A 349 15.00 10.17 9.10
CA ARG A 349 14.26 9.99 7.84
C ARG A 349 14.16 8.49 7.49
N PRO A 350 13.15 8.06 6.73
CA PRO A 350 13.08 6.68 6.23
C PRO A 350 14.23 6.38 5.25
N PRO A 351 14.56 5.10 5.00
CA PRO A 351 15.50 4.73 3.94
C PRO A 351 14.91 5.07 2.56
N ASP A 352 15.76 5.53 1.63
CA ASP A 352 15.36 5.87 0.26
C ASP A 352 14.85 4.64 -0.51
N SER A 353 15.44 3.48 -0.24
CA SER A 353 15.03 2.18 -0.76
C SER A 353 15.43 1.05 0.18
N VAL A 354 14.74 -0.08 0.07
CA VAL A 354 15.14 -1.35 0.72
C VAL A 354 15.22 -2.42 -0.38
N PRO A 355 16.27 -3.25 -0.43
CA PRO A 355 17.34 -3.41 0.56
C PRO A 355 18.32 -2.23 0.70
N VAL A 356 19.02 -2.16 1.82
CA VAL A 356 20.07 -1.17 2.12
C VAL A 356 21.40 -1.90 2.31
N ASP A 357 22.34 -1.65 1.39
CA ASP A 357 23.66 -2.31 1.43
C ASP A 357 24.78 -1.36 1.93
N ALA A 358 24.50 -0.06 2.00
CA ALA A 358 25.43 0.93 2.53
C ALA A 358 24.68 1.88 3.48
N PHE A 359 25.01 1.80 4.76
CA PHE A 359 24.42 2.65 5.79
C PHE A 359 25.23 3.95 5.97
N PRO A 360 24.57 5.11 6.12
CA PRO A 360 25.25 6.33 6.53
C PRO A 360 25.91 6.17 7.92
N PRO A 361 26.86 7.05 8.29
CA PRO A 361 27.45 7.04 9.63
C PRO A 361 26.38 7.08 10.72
N ALA A 362 26.44 6.12 11.65
CA ALA A 362 25.52 5.95 12.76
C ALA A 362 26.22 6.26 14.09
N PRO A 363 25.47 6.55 15.18
CA PRO A 363 26.06 6.84 16.48
C PRO A 363 26.71 5.62 17.17
N SER A 364 26.52 4.41 16.65
CA SER A 364 27.15 3.17 17.15
C SER A 364 27.15 2.08 16.09
N GLU A 365 28.22 1.28 16.03
CA GLU A 365 28.31 0.08 15.19
C GLU A 365 27.23 -0.95 15.51
N ALA A 366 26.78 -1.03 16.77
CA ALA A 366 25.69 -1.91 17.18
C ALA A 366 24.36 -1.56 16.49
N VAL A 367 24.13 -0.27 16.19
CA VAL A 367 22.96 0.18 15.42
C VAL A 367 23.05 -0.34 13.98
N VAL A 368 24.21 -0.19 13.35
CA VAL A 368 24.45 -0.65 11.97
C VAL A 368 24.28 -2.17 11.88
N ALA A 369 24.84 -2.94 12.82
CA ALA A 369 24.72 -4.39 12.83
C ALA A 369 23.25 -4.88 12.93
N VAL A 370 22.41 -4.19 13.71
CA VAL A 370 20.97 -4.50 13.76
C VAL A 370 20.29 -4.11 12.44
N LEU A 371 20.60 -2.94 11.88
CA LEU A 371 20.01 -2.52 10.61
C LEU A 371 20.40 -3.44 9.44
N GLU A 372 21.65 -3.89 9.37
CA GLU A 372 22.12 -4.88 8.41
C GLU A 372 21.36 -6.20 8.54
N ALA A 373 21.12 -6.68 9.77
CA ALA A 373 20.36 -7.90 10.01
C ALA A 373 18.87 -7.79 9.61
N LEU A 374 18.35 -6.58 9.38
CA LEU A 374 16.94 -6.32 9.11
C LEU A 374 16.64 -5.83 7.68
N LEU A 375 17.52 -4.99 7.11
CA LEU A 375 17.27 -4.26 5.88
C LEU A 375 18.26 -4.59 4.75
N SER A 376 19.30 -5.39 5.00
CA SER A 376 20.25 -5.80 3.94
C SER A 376 19.62 -6.68 2.88
N GLN A 377 20.31 -6.81 1.75
CA GLN A 377 19.91 -7.71 0.67
C GLN A 377 19.84 -9.17 1.15
N GLU A 378 20.76 -9.59 2.01
CA GLU A 378 20.83 -10.91 2.63
C GLU A 378 19.65 -11.14 3.57
N ALA A 379 19.34 -10.18 4.45
CA ALA A 379 18.20 -10.26 5.37
C ALA A 379 16.88 -10.43 4.61
N CYS A 380 16.67 -9.62 3.57
CA CYS A 380 15.46 -9.68 2.75
C CYS A 380 15.33 -10.99 1.92
N LYS A 381 16.45 -11.66 1.61
CA LYS A 381 16.50 -12.91 0.82
C LYS A 381 16.46 -14.18 1.66
N ASN A 382 17.13 -14.19 2.80
CA ASN A 382 17.36 -15.38 3.62
C ASN A 382 16.42 -15.44 4.82
N GLY A 383 15.89 -14.29 5.25
CA GLY A 383 15.07 -14.14 6.45
C GLY A 383 15.74 -13.22 7.47
N MET A 384 14.92 -12.64 8.34
CA MET A 384 15.36 -11.75 9.41
C MET A 384 15.34 -12.48 10.76
N PRO A 385 16.07 -12.00 11.78
CA PRO A 385 15.97 -12.51 13.15
C PRO A 385 14.55 -12.42 13.71
N THR A 386 14.21 -13.30 14.67
CA THR A 386 12.97 -13.18 15.45
C THR A 386 13.03 -12.01 16.43
N VAL A 387 11.89 -11.56 16.95
CA VAL A 387 11.86 -10.50 17.98
C VAL A 387 12.68 -10.88 19.20
N SER A 388 12.60 -12.15 19.63
CA SER A 388 13.39 -12.68 20.75
C SER A 388 14.89 -12.63 20.47
N ARG A 389 15.33 -12.85 19.22
CA ARG A 389 16.74 -12.74 18.87
C ARG A 389 17.20 -11.29 18.84
N LEU A 390 16.38 -10.36 18.37
CA LEU A 390 16.70 -8.92 18.38
C LEU A 390 16.95 -8.43 19.81
N LEU A 391 16.11 -8.82 20.77
CA LEU A 391 16.29 -8.47 22.20
C LEU A 391 17.64 -8.93 22.79
N GLN A 392 18.26 -9.96 22.21
CA GLN A 392 19.57 -10.48 22.63
C GLN A 392 20.74 -9.82 21.91
N MET A 393 20.50 -8.98 20.90
CA MET A 393 21.56 -8.30 20.17
C MET A 393 22.22 -7.20 21.04
N PRO A 394 23.51 -6.91 20.84
CA PRO A 394 24.27 -5.97 21.68
C PRO A 394 23.66 -4.58 21.83
N LEU A 395 22.88 -4.12 20.85
CA LEU A 395 22.20 -2.82 20.92
C LEU A 395 21.14 -2.75 22.02
N PHE A 396 20.53 -3.88 22.37
CA PHE A 396 19.36 -3.94 23.26
C PHE A 396 19.58 -4.79 24.51
N SER A 397 20.52 -5.74 24.49
CA SER A 397 20.69 -6.73 25.55
C SER A 397 21.06 -6.11 26.91
N ASP A 398 21.76 -4.98 26.91
CA ASP A 398 22.23 -4.26 28.10
C ASP A 398 21.27 -3.15 28.59
N VAL A 399 20.11 -2.99 27.94
CA VAL A 399 19.11 -2.01 28.32
C VAL A 399 18.21 -2.55 29.43
N PHE A 400 18.37 -2.00 30.63
CA PHE A 400 17.53 -2.31 31.78
C PHE A 400 16.28 -1.43 31.80
N LEU A 401 15.10 -2.07 31.82
CA LEU A 401 13.82 -1.40 31.89
C LEU A 401 13.28 -1.44 33.33
N THR A 402 12.82 -0.29 33.85
CA THR A 402 12.46 -0.11 35.27
C THR A 402 10.98 -0.23 35.57
N SER A 403 10.13 -0.65 34.61
CA SER A 403 8.69 -0.68 34.81
C SER A 403 8.25 -1.71 35.87
N SER A 404 7.42 -1.27 36.82
CA SER A 404 6.80 -2.09 37.86
C SER A 404 5.48 -2.75 37.43
N GLU A 405 4.91 -2.35 36.28
CA GLU A 405 3.62 -2.87 35.82
C GLU A 405 3.80 -4.24 35.15
N LYS A 406 3.15 -5.27 35.68
CA LYS A 406 3.19 -6.63 35.11
C LYS A 406 2.29 -6.71 33.87
N PRO A 407 2.84 -7.07 32.68
CA PRO A 407 2.05 -7.26 31.48
C PRO A 407 0.91 -8.27 31.62
N GLN A 408 -0.31 -7.86 31.30
CA GLN A 408 -1.49 -8.72 31.34
C GLN A 408 -2.42 -8.44 30.15
N PHE A 409 -2.80 -9.52 29.46
CA PHE A 409 -3.90 -9.50 28.51
C PHE A 409 -4.55 -10.88 28.46
N LYS A 410 -5.79 -10.97 28.97
CA LYS A 410 -6.51 -12.24 29.10
C LYS A 410 -7.47 -12.39 27.93
N ILE A 411 -7.00 -13.08 26.89
CA ILE A 411 -7.82 -13.41 25.71
C ILE A 411 -8.44 -14.82 25.92
N PRO A 412 -9.78 -14.96 25.89
CA PRO A 412 -10.45 -16.26 25.92
C PRO A 412 -9.94 -17.20 24.82
N THR A 413 -9.85 -18.51 25.12
CA THR A 413 -9.29 -19.52 24.19
C THR A 413 -9.97 -19.52 22.83
N LYS A 414 -11.31 -19.43 22.79
CA LYS A 414 -12.07 -19.32 21.55
C LYS A 414 -11.65 -18.12 20.69
N LEU A 415 -11.41 -16.96 21.32
CA LEU A 415 -10.98 -15.76 20.61
C LEU A 415 -9.50 -15.87 20.17
N LYS A 416 -8.64 -16.58 20.91
CA LYS A 416 -7.28 -16.88 20.47
C LYS A 416 -7.27 -17.74 19.21
N GLU A 417 -8.15 -18.74 19.12
CA GLU A 417 -8.30 -19.56 17.91
C GLU A 417 -8.78 -18.72 16.72
N ALA A 418 -9.77 -17.85 16.93
CA ALA A 418 -10.25 -16.93 15.89
C ALA A 418 -9.13 -15.98 15.40
N LEU A 419 -8.34 -15.42 16.33
CA LEU A 419 -7.18 -14.58 16.00
C LEU A 419 -6.13 -15.34 15.19
N LYS A 420 -5.87 -16.61 15.55
CA LYS A 420 -4.93 -17.47 14.82
C LYS A 420 -5.39 -17.68 13.37
N ILE A 421 -6.66 -18.02 13.15
CA ILE A 421 -7.22 -18.23 11.80
C ILE A 421 -7.17 -16.93 10.99
N ALA A 422 -7.49 -15.78 11.60
CA ALA A 422 -7.43 -14.48 10.92
C ALA A 422 -6.00 -14.08 10.55
N LYS A 423 -5.03 -14.35 11.44
CA LYS A 423 -3.60 -14.18 11.19
C LYS A 423 -3.13 -15.03 10.00
N GLU A 424 -3.43 -16.33 10.02
CA GLU A 424 -3.05 -17.26 8.94
C GLU A 424 -3.67 -16.84 7.59
N SER A 425 -4.90 -16.33 7.61
CA SER A 425 -5.58 -15.80 6.41
C SER A 425 -4.87 -14.55 5.84
N THR A 426 -4.42 -13.65 6.72
CA THR A 426 -3.64 -12.45 6.35
C THR A 426 -2.30 -12.83 5.73
N GLU A 427 -1.59 -13.77 6.36
CA GLU A 427 -0.30 -14.30 5.88
C GLU A 427 -0.47 -15.00 4.52
N LYS A 428 -1.55 -15.78 4.35
CA LYS A 428 -1.90 -16.42 3.08
C LYS A 428 -2.12 -15.40 1.96
N ARG A 429 -2.91 -14.34 2.19
CA ARG A 429 -3.12 -13.25 1.21
C ARG A 429 -1.81 -12.57 0.83
N LEU A 430 -0.93 -12.31 1.80
CA LEU A 430 0.39 -11.73 1.54
C LEU A 430 1.24 -12.64 0.62
N ILE A 431 1.26 -13.95 0.89
CA ILE A 431 1.99 -14.92 0.06
C ILE A 431 1.43 -14.97 -1.37
N GLU A 432 0.11 -14.93 -1.52
CA GLU A 432 -0.54 -14.89 -2.85
C GLU A 432 -0.19 -13.60 -3.61
N GLU A 433 -0.21 -12.45 -2.95
CA GLU A 433 0.23 -11.16 -3.51
C GLU A 433 1.70 -11.22 -3.96
N GLN A 434 2.59 -11.76 -3.12
CA GLN A 434 4.01 -11.94 -3.44
C GLN A 434 4.23 -12.83 -4.66
N LYS A 435 3.45 -13.91 -4.81
CA LYS A 435 3.50 -14.79 -5.99
C LYS A 435 3.14 -14.02 -7.25
N LEU A 436 2.06 -13.24 -7.21
CA LEU A 436 1.62 -12.41 -8.33
C LEU A 436 2.67 -11.35 -8.70
N ILE A 437 3.21 -10.61 -7.72
CA ILE A 437 4.26 -9.60 -7.93
C ILE A 437 5.48 -10.22 -8.61
N HIS A 438 5.93 -11.38 -8.13
CA HIS A 438 7.09 -12.04 -8.70
C HIS A 438 6.83 -12.56 -10.12
N GLN A 439 5.66 -13.16 -10.37
CA GLN A 439 5.27 -13.60 -11.71
C GLN A 439 5.23 -12.43 -12.69
N HIS A 440 4.64 -11.31 -12.29
CA HIS A 440 4.61 -10.08 -13.08
C HIS A 440 6.03 -9.57 -13.38
N ARG A 441 6.91 -9.47 -12.37
CA ARG A 441 8.31 -9.05 -12.55
C ARG A 441 9.06 -9.95 -13.53
N ARG A 442 8.88 -11.27 -13.46
CA ARG A 442 9.47 -12.23 -14.40
C ARG A 442 8.99 -11.99 -15.83
N LEU A 443 7.68 -11.82 -16.02
CA LEU A 443 7.08 -11.55 -17.32
C LEU A 443 7.54 -10.21 -17.90
N THR A 444 7.59 -9.15 -17.09
CA THR A 444 8.06 -7.83 -17.52
C THR A 444 9.54 -7.86 -17.91
N ARG A 445 10.40 -8.54 -17.13
CA ARG A 445 11.81 -8.76 -17.51
C ARG A 445 11.94 -9.55 -18.81
N ALA A 446 11.19 -10.64 -18.96
CA ALA A 446 11.18 -11.44 -20.19
C ALA A 446 10.74 -10.62 -21.42
N LYS A 447 9.68 -9.80 -21.29
CA LYS A 447 9.22 -8.88 -22.34
C LYS A 447 10.29 -7.84 -22.69
N SER A 448 10.94 -7.24 -21.69
CA SER A 448 12.03 -6.27 -21.93
C SER A 448 13.24 -6.89 -22.64
N HIS A 449 13.62 -8.12 -22.27
CA HIS A 449 14.71 -8.85 -22.91
C HIS A 449 14.36 -9.23 -24.36
N HIS A 450 13.12 -9.69 -24.58
CA HIS A 450 12.59 -10.05 -25.91
C HIS A 450 12.43 -8.83 -26.84
N GLY A 451 12.19 -7.64 -26.28
CA GLY A 451 12.10 -6.36 -27.01
C GLY A 451 13.42 -5.60 -27.12
N SER A 452 14.53 -6.12 -26.59
CA SER A 452 15.82 -5.45 -26.63
C SER A 452 16.38 -5.38 -28.07
N GLU A 453 17.10 -4.30 -28.40
CA GLU A 453 17.71 -4.15 -29.73
C GLU A 453 18.67 -5.28 -30.07
N GLU A 454 19.36 -5.83 -29.06
CA GLU A 454 20.32 -6.92 -29.23
C GLU A 454 19.61 -8.22 -29.66
N GLU A 455 18.47 -8.55 -29.04
CA GLU A 455 17.65 -9.70 -29.39
C GLU A 455 16.97 -9.50 -30.76
N ARG A 456 16.50 -8.28 -31.04
CA ARG A 456 15.99 -7.91 -32.39
C ARG A 456 17.07 -8.07 -33.46
N ARG A 457 18.32 -7.72 -33.15
CA ARG A 457 19.49 -7.89 -34.04
C ARG A 457 19.84 -9.38 -34.21
N LYS A 458 19.86 -10.17 -33.13
CA LYS A 458 20.06 -11.63 -33.17
C LYS A 458 19.01 -12.33 -34.03
N ARG A 459 17.73 -11.97 -33.92
CA ARG A 459 16.66 -12.52 -34.77
C ARG A 459 16.78 -12.14 -36.23
N LYS A 460 17.15 -10.88 -36.53
CA LYS A 460 17.45 -10.46 -37.91
C LYS A 460 18.60 -11.29 -38.51
N ILE A 461 19.62 -11.60 -37.71
CA ILE A 461 20.76 -12.42 -38.16
C ILE A 461 20.34 -13.87 -38.37
N LEU A 462 19.58 -14.47 -37.43
CA LEU A 462 19.06 -15.84 -37.55
C LEU A 462 18.10 -16.00 -38.75
N ALA A 463 17.21 -15.02 -38.97
CA ALA A 463 16.32 -15.01 -40.13
C ALA A 463 17.11 -14.92 -41.45
N ARG A 464 18.17 -14.10 -41.51
CA ARG A 464 19.08 -14.02 -42.67
C ARG A 464 19.88 -15.31 -42.90
N LYS A 465 20.27 -16.01 -41.83
CA LYS A 465 20.92 -17.33 -41.96
C LYS A 465 19.94 -18.39 -42.46
N LYS A 466 18.71 -18.39 -41.96
CA LYS A 466 17.66 -19.33 -42.38
C LYS A 466 17.25 -19.09 -43.84
N SER A 467 17.16 -17.85 -44.29
CA SER A 467 16.87 -17.52 -45.70
C SER A 467 18.01 -17.88 -46.65
N LYS A 468 19.27 -17.81 -46.20
CA LYS A 468 20.43 -18.27 -46.97
C LYS A 468 20.48 -19.80 -47.08
N HIS A 469 20.09 -20.50 -46.02
CA HIS A 469 20.03 -21.98 -46.02
C HIS A 469 18.93 -22.50 -46.94
N SER A 470 17.75 -21.87 -46.94
CA SER A 470 16.65 -22.21 -47.86
C SER A 470 16.95 -21.85 -49.32
N ALA A 471 17.80 -20.84 -49.58
CA ALA A 471 18.26 -20.51 -50.92
C ALA A 471 19.29 -21.53 -51.46
N PHE A 472 20.06 -22.18 -50.57
CA PHE A 472 20.99 -23.25 -50.93
C PHE A 472 20.24 -24.57 -51.22
N GLU A 473 19.25 -24.92 -50.41
CA GLU A 473 18.42 -26.13 -50.62
C GLU A 473 17.57 -26.02 -51.91
N SER A 474 17.10 -24.82 -52.27
CA SER A 474 16.39 -24.60 -53.55
C SER A 474 17.31 -24.56 -54.78
N SER A 475 18.63 -24.50 -54.59
CA SER A 475 19.62 -24.57 -55.67
C SER A 475 20.07 -26.01 -55.97
N GLU A 476 19.99 -26.93 -54.99
CA GLU A 476 20.33 -28.35 -55.18
C GLU A 476 19.20 -29.16 -55.84
N ASP A 477 17.94 -28.75 -55.68
CA ASP A 477 16.78 -29.41 -56.29
C ASP A 477 16.59 -29.12 -57.80
N GLN A 478 17.39 -28.21 -58.40
CA GLN A 478 17.32 -27.92 -59.84
C GLN A 478 18.32 -28.71 -60.71
N THR A 479 19.25 -29.46 -60.12
CA THR A 479 20.27 -30.23 -60.87
C THR A 479 19.96 -31.72 -61.06
N ALA A 480 18.82 -32.23 -60.57
CA ALA A 480 18.48 -33.64 -60.66
C ALA A 480 17.04 -33.88 -61.11
N LYS A 481 16.70 -33.55 -62.38
CA LYS A 481 15.55 -34.12 -63.10
C LYS A 481 15.59 -33.75 -64.59
N SER A 482 16.45 -34.43 -65.35
CA SER A 482 16.35 -34.52 -66.81
C SER A 482 16.75 -35.92 -67.28
N SER A 483 15.79 -36.87 -67.26
CA SER A 483 15.72 -38.05 -68.16
C SER A 483 14.78 -39.11 -67.59
N ASN A 484 13.54 -39.18 -68.07
CA ASN A 484 12.97 -40.33 -68.81
C ASN A 484 11.44 -40.28 -68.87
N SER A 485 10.94 -40.43 -70.09
CA SER A 485 9.55 -40.59 -70.50
C SER A 485 9.06 -42.03 -70.31
N ASN A 486 7.82 -42.23 -69.85
CA ASN A 486 6.67 -42.69 -70.66
C ASN A 486 5.58 -43.41 -69.84
N ASN A 487 4.36 -43.21 -70.34
CA ASN A 487 3.13 -44.02 -70.23
C ASN A 487 2.10 -43.75 -69.10
N SER A 488 1.09 -42.99 -69.54
CA SER A 488 -0.33 -43.38 -69.72
C SER A 488 -1.32 -43.37 -68.54
N ALA A 489 -2.31 -42.50 -68.75
CA ALA A 489 -3.76 -42.65 -68.54
C ALA A 489 -4.33 -42.62 -67.10
N GLY A 490 -5.23 -41.66 -66.87
CA GLY A 490 -6.12 -41.62 -65.70
C GLY A 490 -6.80 -40.27 -65.50
N SER A 491 -7.95 -40.10 -66.16
CA SER A 491 -8.82 -38.92 -66.22
C SER A 491 -9.29 -38.34 -64.87
N GLY A 492 -9.61 -37.04 -64.87
CA GLY A 492 -10.54 -36.45 -63.88
C GLY A 492 -10.32 -34.96 -63.61
N ALA A 493 -11.13 -34.12 -64.25
CA ALA A 493 -11.25 -32.65 -64.10
C ALA A 493 -11.52 -32.20 -62.63
N SER A 494 -11.41 -30.95 -62.16
CA SER A 494 -11.39 -29.61 -62.76
C SER A 494 -10.91 -28.61 -61.68
N SER A 495 -10.29 -27.51 -62.09
CA SER A 495 -9.88 -26.33 -61.29
C SER A 495 -11.08 -25.40 -60.93
N PRO A 496 -10.89 -24.16 -60.41
CA PRO A 496 -10.29 -23.74 -59.12
C PRO A 496 -11.12 -22.64 -58.38
N LEU A 497 -10.53 -22.12 -57.29
CA LEU A 497 -10.56 -20.72 -56.78
C LEU A 497 -11.34 -20.35 -55.49
N THR A 498 -10.62 -19.52 -54.71
CA THR A 498 -11.01 -18.46 -53.76
C THR A 498 -11.35 -18.80 -52.30
N SER A 499 -10.58 -18.17 -51.41
CA SER A 499 -10.88 -17.85 -50.00
C SER A 499 -12.09 -16.90 -49.91
N PRO A 500 -12.82 -16.80 -48.76
CA PRO A 500 -12.38 -15.91 -47.68
C PRO A 500 -12.88 -16.20 -46.23
N SER A 501 -12.20 -15.54 -45.28
CA SER A 501 -12.67 -14.88 -44.04
C SER A 501 -13.40 -15.59 -42.88
N SER A 502 -13.05 -15.10 -41.69
CA SER A 502 -13.34 -15.47 -40.29
C SER A 502 -14.79 -15.25 -39.78
N PRO A 503 -15.22 -15.95 -38.70
CA PRO A 503 -16.53 -15.74 -38.08
C PRO A 503 -16.52 -14.89 -36.79
N THR A 504 -17.56 -14.08 -36.64
CA THR A 504 -17.99 -13.30 -35.46
C THR A 504 -18.93 -14.13 -34.56
N PRO A 505 -18.95 -13.97 -33.22
CA PRO A 505 -19.92 -14.66 -32.35
C PRO A 505 -21.24 -13.87 -32.17
N PRO A 506 -22.35 -14.54 -31.79
CA PRO A 506 -23.70 -13.97 -31.84
C PRO A 506 -24.12 -13.22 -30.56
N SER A 507 -25.06 -12.29 -30.76
CA SER A 507 -25.78 -11.51 -29.75
C SER A 507 -26.98 -12.30 -29.22
N THR A 508 -27.17 -12.38 -27.91
CA THR A 508 -28.39 -12.92 -27.29
C THR A 508 -29.22 -11.79 -26.67
N ALA A 509 -30.47 -11.75 -27.12
CA ALA A 509 -31.52 -10.85 -26.68
C ALA A 509 -32.14 -11.28 -25.34
N VAL A 510 -32.70 -10.29 -24.66
CA VAL A 510 -33.46 -10.36 -23.42
C VAL A 510 -34.90 -10.75 -23.73
N GLU A 511 -35.50 -11.65 -22.93
CA GLU A 511 -36.96 -11.76 -22.82
C GLU A 511 -37.39 -12.19 -21.40
N HIS A 512 -38.54 -11.67 -20.99
CA HIS A 512 -39.08 -11.60 -19.62
C HIS A 512 -39.99 -12.80 -19.24
N ALA A 513 -39.93 -13.20 -17.96
CA ALA A 513 -41.00 -13.66 -17.03
C ALA A 513 -41.83 -14.95 -17.37
N PRO A 514 -42.62 -15.57 -16.45
CA PRO A 514 -43.02 -15.17 -15.09
C PRO A 514 -42.99 -16.28 -13.98
N PHE A 515 -43.37 -15.83 -12.76
CA PHE A 515 -43.60 -16.51 -11.46
C PHE A 515 -42.44 -16.63 -10.49
#